data_AF-A0A7K0M4Y2-F1
#
_entry.id   AF-A0A7K0M4Y2-F1
#
_cell.length_a   1.000
_cell.length_b   1.000
_cell.length_c   1.000
_cell.angle_alpha   90.00
_cell.angle_beta   90.00
_cell.angle_gamma   90.00
#
_symmetry.space_group_name_H-M   'P 1'
#
loop_
_entity.id
_entity.type
_entity.pdbx_description
1 polymer ?
#
loop_
_entity_poly.entity_id
_entity_poly.type
_entity_poly.pdbx_seq_one_letter_code
_entity_poly.pdbx_strand_id
1 'polypeptide(L)'
;MSVDEGLLAVDQHAIALTGASEDYDELLNMVGNRRFVLLGEASHGSHEFYRERARITQRLIDELGFNAVAVEADWPDAYRVNRYVLGQSEDTDARSALSDFRRFPSWMWRNEDVVNFLNWLRARNDAHYPQMKAGFYG
;
A
#
# COMPACT_ATOMS: atom_id res chain seq x y z
N MET A 1 -10.02 23.74 -25.83
CA MET A 1 -9.80 22.29 -25.89
C MET A 1 -11.10 21.63 -26.28
N SER A 2 -11.16 21.08 -27.49
CA SER A 2 -12.22 20.13 -27.82
C SER A 2 -11.97 18.83 -27.03
N VAL A 3 -13.02 18.03 -26.81
CA VAL A 3 -12.90 16.72 -26.15
C VAL A 3 -11.85 15.83 -26.85
N ASP A 4 -11.71 15.98 -28.17
CA ASP A 4 -10.75 15.23 -28.98
C ASP A 4 -9.29 15.58 -28.68
N GLU A 5 -8.96 16.85 -28.40
CA GLU A 5 -7.59 17.25 -28.04
C GLU A 5 -7.19 16.68 -26.67
N GLY A 6 -8.12 16.63 -25.71
CA GLY A 6 -7.85 16.06 -24.39
C GLY A 6 -7.62 14.55 -24.42
N LEU A 7 -8.42 13.82 -25.20
CA LEU A 7 -8.25 12.36 -25.36
C LEU A 7 -6.93 12.01 -26.06
N LEU A 8 -6.56 12.74 -27.11
CA LEU A 8 -5.28 12.55 -27.80
C LEU A 8 -4.09 12.80 -26.87
N ALA A 9 -4.17 13.82 -26.02
CA ALA A 9 -3.12 14.11 -25.05
C ALA A 9 -2.96 12.97 -24.03
N VAL A 10 -4.06 12.39 -23.54
CA VAL A 10 -4.00 11.22 -22.64
C VAL A 10 -3.40 10.02 -23.37
N ASP A 11 -3.84 9.71 -24.58
CA ASP A 11 -3.34 8.56 -25.35
C ASP A 11 -1.83 8.64 -25.62
N GLN A 12 -1.31 9.84 -25.91
CA GLN A 12 0.12 10.05 -26.17
C GLN A 12 1.02 9.97 -24.93
N HIS A 13 0.47 10.22 -23.74
CA HIS A 13 1.25 10.32 -22.51
C HIS A 13 0.91 9.25 -21.47
N ALA A 14 -0.15 8.47 -21.68
CA ALA A 14 -0.52 7.38 -20.80
C ALA A 14 0.52 6.26 -20.89
N ILE A 15 0.88 5.74 -19.72
CA ILE A 15 1.70 4.54 -19.61
C ILE A 15 0.74 3.39 -19.29
N ALA A 16 0.72 2.40 -20.16
CA ALA A 16 -0.14 1.23 -19.98
C ALA A 16 0.37 0.36 -18.84
N LEU A 17 -0.53 -0.01 -17.92
CA LEU A 17 -0.25 -1.01 -16.90
C LEU A 17 -0.55 -2.40 -17.47
N THR A 18 0.46 -3.23 -17.61
CA THR A 18 0.40 -4.56 -18.23
C THR A 18 0.35 -5.69 -17.20
N GLY A 19 0.58 -5.38 -15.92
CA GLY A 19 0.82 -6.31 -14.84
C GLY A 19 2.30 -6.67 -14.63
N ALA A 20 3.22 -6.07 -15.41
CA ALA A 20 4.65 -6.29 -15.29
C ALA A 20 5.24 -5.60 -14.04
N SER A 21 6.41 -6.05 -13.59
CA SER A 21 7.10 -5.47 -12.44
C SER A 21 7.49 -4.00 -12.68
N GLU A 22 7.80 -3.67 -13.93
CA GLU A 22 8.34 -2.39 -14.38
C GLU A 22 7.26 -1.33 -14.65
N ASP A 23 5.97 -1.69 -14.59
CA ASP A 23 4.84 -0.81 -14.92
C ASP A 23 4.84 0.52 -14.14
N TYR A 24 5.48 0.55 -12.97
CA TYR A 24 5.56 1.72 -12.09
C TYR A 24 6.93 2.43 -12.10
N ASP A 25 7.88 2.05 -12.97
CA ASP A 25 9.22 2.64 -13.01
C ASP A 25 9.18 4.16 -13.18
N GLU A 26 8.40 4.63 -14.16
CA GLU A 26 8.23 6.06 -14.41
C GLU A 26 7.59 6.78 -13.22
N LEU A 27 6.65 6.13 -12.52
CA LEU A 27 6.05 6.69 -11.30
C LEU A 27 7.10 6.83 -10.18
N LEU A 28 7.95 5.80 -9.96
CA LEU A 28 9.00 5.85 -8.94
C LEU A 28 10.09 6.89 -9.28
N ASN A 29 10.42 7.03 -10.56
CA ASN A 29 11.31 8.09 -11.04
C ASN A 29 10.73 9.48 -10.73
N MET A 30 9.41 9.68 -10.92
CA MET A 30 8.73 10.93 -10.55
C MET A 30 8.70 11.17 -9.03
N VAL A 31 8.60 10.11 -8.22
CA VAL A 31 8.70 10.21 -6.76
C VAL A 31 10.08 10.71 -6.33
N GLY A 32 11.15 10.19 -6.94
CA GLY A 32 12.52 10.65 -6.69
C GLY A 32 12.88 10.67 -5.20
N ASN A 33 13.24 11.85 -4.67
CA ASN A 33 13.65 12.03 -3.27
C ASN A 33 12.54 12.54 -2.34
N ARG A 34 11.26 12.43 -2.73
CA ARG A 34 10.16 12.91 -1.89
C ARG A 34 10.04 12.08 -0.63
N ARG A 35 9.78 12.77 0.48
CA ARG A 35 9.61 12.15 1.81
C ARG A 35 8.21 11.62 2.05
N PHE A 36 7.23 12.10 1.30
CA PHE A 36 5.82 11.74 1.43
C PHE A 36 5.24 11.50 0.04
N VAL A 37 4.50 10.40 -0.09
CA VAL A 37 3.73 10.03 -1.28
C VAL A 37 2.31 9.72 -0.80
N LEU A 38 1.32 10.35 -1.43
CA LEU A 38 -0.09 10.21 -1.07
C LEU A 38 -0.77 9.37 -2.16
N LEU A 39 -1.20 8.16 -1.81
CA LEU A 39 -1.86 7.25 -2.73
C LEU A 39 -3.37 7.25 -2.48
N GLY A 40 -4.11 7.95 -3.34
CA GLY A 40 -5.58 7.97 -3.31
C GLY A 40 -6.21 6.75 -4.00
N GLU A 41 -7.51 6.60 -3.82
CA GLU A 41 -8.35 5.66 -4.59
C GLU A 41 -9.64 6.35 -5.01
N ALA A 42 -10.22 5.95 -6.15
CA ALA A 42 -11.46 6.56 -6.63
C ALA A 42 -12.71 5.99 -5.91
N SER A 43 -12.59 4.79 -5.34
CA SER A 43 -13.62 4.16 -4.51
C SER A 43 -13.00 3.19 -3.53
N HIS A 44 -13.57 3.08 -2.33
CA HIS A 44 -13.22 1.99 -1.42
C HIS A 44 -13.87 0.67 -1.89
N GLY A 45 -13.24 -0.45 -1.53
CA GLY A 45 -13.78 -1.79 -1.79
C GLY A 45 -13.49 -2.36 -3.19
N SER A 46 -12.74 -1.67 -4.05
CA SER A 46 -12.35 -2.18 -5.37
C SER A 46 -11.01 -2.91 -5.31
N HIS A 47 -11.03 -4.21 -5.63
CA HIS A 47 -9.85 -5.08 -5.63
C HIS A 47 -8.65 -4.45 -6.34
N GLU A 48 -8.87 -3.88 -7.54
CA GLU A 48 -7.83 -3.27 -8.36
C GLU A 48 -7.12 -2.12 -7.64
N PHE A 49 -7.86 -1.27 -6.93
CA PHE A 49 -7.25 -0.17 -6.18
C PHE A 49 -6.42 -0.65 -4.98
N TYR A 50 -6.85 -1.68 -4.25
CA TYR A 50 -6.01 -2.25 -3.19
C TYR A 50 -4.77 -2.92 -3.75
N ARG A 51 -4.93 -3.71 -4.82
CA ARG A 51 -3.84 -4.44 -5.46
C ARG A 51 -2.76 -3.49 -5.99
N GLU A 52 -3.15 -2.45 -6.73
CA GLU A 52 -2.19 -1.51 -7.29
C GLU A 52 -1.55 -0.63 -6.22
N ARG A 53 -2.29 -0.17 -5.20
CA ARG A 53 -1.68 0.54 -4.06
C ARG A 53 -0.69 -0.34 -3.30
N ALA A 54 -1.00 -1.62 -3.10
CA ALA A 54 -0.08 -2.56 -2.47
C ALA A 54 1.21 -2.70 -3.30
N ARG A 55 1.11 -2.91 -4.61
CA ARG A 55 2.27 -3.00 -5.53
C ARG A 55 3.14 -1.75 -5.48
N ILE A 56 2.54 -0.57 -5.61
CA ILE A 56 3.27 0.70 -5.54
C ILE A 56 3.94 0.84 -4.16
N THR A 57 3.22 0.56 -3.08
CA THR A 57 3.76 0.67 -1.71
C THR A 57 4.93 -0.28 -1.47
N GLN A 58 4.86 -1.51 -1.99
CA GLN A 58 5.97 -2.47 -1.91
C GLN A 58 7.24 -1.92 -2.54
N ARG A 59 7.13 -1.38 -3.76
CA ARG A 59 8.27 -0.79 -4.47
C ARG A 59 8.79 0.48 -3.80
N LEU A 60 7.91 1.34 -3.28
CA LEU A 60 8.32 2.50 -2.49
C LEU A 60 9.17 2.09 -1.27
N ILE A 61 8.80 1.01 -0.60
CA ILE A 61 9.53 0.50 0.56
C ILE A 61 10.87 -0.13 0.15
N ASP A 62 10.87 -1.00 -0.86
CA ASP A 62 12.07 -1.78 -1.24
C ASP A 62 13.09 -0.99 -2.05
N GLU A 63 12.63 -0.11 -2.94
CA GLU A 63 13.50 0.60 -3.89
C GLU A 63 13.82 2.01 -3.43
N LEU A 64 12.87 2.70 -2.80
CA LEU A 64 13.03 4.11 -2.38
C LEU A 64 13.17 4.28 -0.86
N GLY A 65 13.17 3.19 -0.08
CA GLY A 65 13.47 3.20 1.35
C GLY A 65 12.38 3.84 2.23
N PHE A 66 11.14 3.91 1.75
CA PHE A 66 10.01 4.32 2.60
C PHE A 66 9.84 3.31 3.73
N ASN A 67 9.58 3.80 4.95
CA ASN A 67 9.52 2.98 6.15
C ASN A 67 8.24 3.19 6.99
N ALA A 68 7.24 3.87 6.43
CA ALA A 68 5.96 4.09 7.09
C ALA A 68 4.83 4.08 6.07
N VAL A 69 3.78 3.30 6.36
CA VAL A 69 2.51 3.28 5.65
C VAL A 69 1.45 3.85 6.58
N ALA A 70 0.94 5.03 6.27
CA ALA A 70 -0.18 5.65 6.99
C ALA A 70 -1.46 5.47 6.18
N VAL A 71 -2.49 4.91 6.82
CA VAL A 71 -3.78 4.59 6.20
C VAL A 71 -4.91 5.38 6.85
N GLU A 72 -6.04 5.51 6.14
CA GLU A 72 -7.26 6.10 6.69
C GLU A 72 -7.96 5.12 7.65
N ALA A 73 -7.43 4.99 8.86
CA ALA A 73 -7.91 4.06 9.87
C ALA A 73 -7.87 4.65 11.28
N ASP A 74 -8.48 3.97 12.25
CA ASP A 74 -8.34 4.35 13.65
C ASP A 74 -6.97 3.93 14.18
N TRP A 75 -6.35 4.83 14.95
CA TRP A 75 -5.03 4.59 15.56
C TRP A 75 -4.93 3.26 16.32
N PRO A 76 -5.87 2.87 17.22
CA PRO A 76 -5.76 1.60 17.96
C PRO A 76 -5.75 0.38 17.05
N ASP A 77 -6.62 0.36 16.03
CA ASP A 77 -6.77 -0.74 15.08
C ASP A 77 -5.49 -0.89 14.23
N ALA A 78 -4.99 0.23 13.69
CA ALA A 78 -3.74 0.24 12.93
C ALA A 78 -2.52 -0.07 13.81
N TYR A 79 -2.52 0.33 15.09
CA TYR A 79 -1.43 0.02 16.02
C TYR A 79 -1.31 -1.48 16.30
N ARG A 80 -2.43 -2.22 16.41
CA ARG A 80 -2.39 -3.69 16.52
C ARG A 80 -1.75 -4.32 15.28
N VAL A 81 -2.10 -3.84 14.10
CA VAL A 81 -1.46 -4.26 12.84
C VAL A 81 0.01 -3.91 12.81
N ASN A 82 0.40 -2.73 13.29
CA ASN A 82 1.80 -2.32 13.40
C ASN A 82 2.61 -3.30 14.26
N ARG A 83 2.08 -3.65 15.43
CA ARG A 83 2.68 -4.64 16.33
C ARG A 83 2.85 -5.97 15.61
N TYR A 84 1.84 -6.41 14.85
CA TYR A 84 1.92 -7.61 14.05
C TYR A 84 3.06 -7.54 13.02
N VAL A 85 3.10 -6.52 12.15
CA VAL A 85 4.11 -6.44 11.07
C VAL A 85 5.54 -6.20 11.57
N LEU A 86 5.70 -5.69 12.80
CA LEU A 86 7.01 -5.49 13.42
C LEU A 86 7.55 -6.72 14.18
N GLY A 87 6.75 -7.78 14.36
CA GLY A 87 7.15 -8.94 15.16
C GLY A 87 6.91 -8.79 16.65
N GLN A 88 5.96 -7.95 17.05
CA GLN A 88 5.69 -7.55 18.43
C GLN A 88 4.25 -7.87 18.88
N SER A 89 3.49 -8.64 18.09
CA SER A 89 2.14 -9.11 18.45
C SER A 89 2.14 -10.61 18.76
N GLU A 90 1.16 -11.05 19.54
CA GLU A 90 0.80 -12.47 19.71
C GLU A 90 -0.12 -12.98 18.58
N ASP A 91 -0.61 -12.08 17.72
CA ASP A 91 -1.38 -12.45 16.54
C ASP A 91 -0.56 -13.36 15.60
N THR A 92 -1.12 -14.52 15.27
CA THR A 92 -0.46 -15.53 14.43
C THR A 92 -0.52 -15.22 12.94
N ASP A 93 -1.45 -14.36 12.52
CA ASP A 93 -1.69 -14.01 11.13
C ASP A 93 -2.30 -12.61 10.98
N ALA A 94 -2.23 -12.08 9.76
CA ALA A 94 -2.73 -10.74 9.44
C ALA A 94 -4.25 -10.59 9.65
N ARG A 95 -5.06 -11.65 9.50
CA ARG A 95 -6.52 -11.57 9.70
C ARG A 95 -6.84 -11.34 11.17
N SER A 96 -6.11 -12.00 12.06
CA SER A 96 -6.21 -11.82 13.51
C SER A 96 -5.80 -10.41 13.91
N ALA A 97 -4.69 -9.90 13.35
CA ALA A 97 -4.24 -8.52 13.58
C ALA A 97 -5.25 -7.47 13.10
N LEU A 98 -6.00 -7.76 12.02
CA LEU A 98 -7.04 -6.90 11.47
C LEU A 98 -8.40 -7.04 12.19
N SER A 99 -8.54 -7.89 13.21
CA SER A 99 -9.83 -8.22 13.81
C SER A 99 -10.50 -7.06 14.58
N ASP A 100 -9.75 -6.00 14.89
CA ASP A 100 -10.25 -4.79 15.56
C ASP A 100 -10.81 -3.75 14.60
N PHE A 101 -10.53 -3.86 13.29
CA PHE A 101 -11.15 -3.03 12.24
C PHE A 101 -12.65 -3.33 12.13
N ARG A 102 -13.43 -2.67 12.97
CA ARG A 102 -14.89 -2.88 13.13
C ARG A 102 -15.71 -1.62 12.91
N ARG A 103 -15.10 -0.42 13.00
CA ARG A 103 -15.80 0.86 12.79
C ARG A 103 -16.29 1.01 11.35
N PHE A 104 -15.45 0.60 10.40
CA PHE A 104 -15.78 0.60 8.99
C PHE A 104 -16.31 -0.77 8.56
N PRO A 105 -17.04 -0.84 7.42
CA PRO A 105 -17.42 -2.11 6.84
C PRO A 105 -16.19 -3.01 6.67
N SER A 106 -16.33 -4.28 7.02
CA SER A 106 -15.19 -5.21 7.08
C SER A 106 -14.42 -5.30 5.76
N TRP A 107 -15.11 -5.17 4.61
CA TRP A 107 -14.48 -5.21 3.28
C TRP A 107 -13.46 -4.09 3.05
N MET A 108 -13.49 -3.00 3.82
CA MET A 108 -12.60 -1.86 3.62
C MET A 108 -11.15 -2.15 4.04
N TRP A 109 -10.96 -2.89 5.13
CA TRP A 109 -9.62 -3.20 5.66
C TRP A 109 -9.38 -4.70 5.86
N ARG A 110 -10.45 -5.49 6.02
CA ARG A 110 -10.38 -6.94 6.26
C ARG A 110 -10.65 -7.73 4.96
N ASN A 111 -10.01 -7.31 3.88
CA ASN A 111 -10.06 -7.98 2.57
C ASN A 111 -8.75 -8.73 2.26
N GLU A 112 -8.77 -9.55 1.21
CA GLU A 112 -7.63 -10.38 0.81
C GLU A 112 -6.41 -9.56 0.39
N ASP A 113 -6.60 -8.42 -0.29
CA ASP A 113 -5.49 -7.60 -0.75
C ASP A 113 -4.70 -6.99 0.41
N VAL A 114 -5.41 -6.47 1.43
CA VAL A 114 -4.77 -5.96 2.66
C VAL A 114 -4.11 -7.10 3.44
N VAL A 115 -4.75 -8.26 3.57
CA VAL A 115 -4.16 -9.44 4.23
C VAL A 115 -2.86 -9.85 3.53
N ASN A 116 -2.86 -9.94 2.20
CA ASN A 116 -1.69 -10.29 1.41
C ASN A 116 -0.57 -9.25 1.55
N PHE A 117 -0.91 -7.97 1.53
CA PHE A 117 0.04 -6.88 1.76
C PHE A 117 0.69 -6.96 3.15
N LEU A 118 -0.10 -7.19 4.21
CA LEU A 118 0.41 -7.28 5.58
C LEU A 118 1.28 -8.52 5.79
N ASN A 119 0.92 -9.65 5.18
CA ASN A 119 1.75 -10.86 5.20
C ASN A 119 3.11 -10.61 4.52
N TRP A 120 3.10 -9.95 3.36
CA TRP A 120 4.34 -9.53 2.68
C TRP A 120 5.15 -8.58 3.57
N LEU A 121 4.53 -7.55 4.15
CA LEU A 121 5.20 -6.56 4.97
C LEU A 121 5.83 -7.19 6.21
N ARG A 122 5.13 -8.14 6.83
CA ARG A 122 5.66 -8.91 7.96
C ARG A 122 6.87 -9.75 7.54
N ALA A 123 6.75 -10.54 6.48
CA ALA A 123 7.83 -11.40 6.00
C ALA A 123 9.07 -10.58 5.62
N ARG A 124 8.87 -9.46 4.91
CA ARG A 124 9.90 -8.50 4.58
C ARG A 124 10.55 -7.93 5.84
N ASN A 125 9.77 -7.42 6.78
CA ASN A 125 10.32 -6.86 8.03
C ASN A 125 11.14 -7.88 8.82
N ASP A 126 10.77 -9.17 8.81
CA ASP A 126 11.54 -10.22 9.49
C ASP A 126 12.84 -10.58 8.76
N ALA A 127 12.91 -10.39 7.44
CA ALA A 127 14.12 -10.60 6.64
C ALA A 127 15.13 -9.44 6.74
N HIS A 128 14.76 -8.32 7.36
CA HIS A 128 15.58 -7.10 7.42
C HIS A 128 15.91 -6.67 8.85
N TYR A 129 17.02 -5.95 9.01
CA TYR A 129 17.42 -5.40 10.30
C TYR A 129 16.38 -4.40 10.86
N PRO A 130 16.28 -4.22 12.19
CA PRO A 130 15.26 -3.35 12.80
C PRO A 130 15.15 -1.94 12.21
N GLN A 131 16.26 -1.30 11.83
CA GLN A 131 16.28 0.04 11.23
C GLN A 131 15.73 0.12 9.81
N MET A 132 15.57 -1.02 9.14
CA MET A 132 15.03 -1.15 7.77
C MET A 132 13.58 -1.64 7.75
N LYS A 133 12.97 -1.88 8.93
CA LYS A 133 11.57 -2.28 9.02
C LYS A 133 10.65 -1.11 8.69
N ALA A 134 9.55 -1.41 8.00
CA ALA A 134 8.50 -0.45 7.71
C ALA A 134 7.30 -0.65 8.64
N GLY A 135 6.78 0.43 9.20
CA GLY A 135 5.62 0.42 10.11
C GLY A 135 4.29 0.68 9.40
N PHE A 136 3.20 0.38 10.09
CA PHE A 136 1.82 0.59 9.64
C PHE A 136 1.07 1.48 10.63
N TYR A 137 0.40 2.54 10.18
CA TYR A 137 -0.16 3.60 11.03
C TYR A 137 -1.54 4.04 10.53
N GLY A 138 -2.40 4.52 11.43
CA GLY A 138 -3.74 5.04 11.15
C GLY A 138 -3.98 6.35 11.88
#